data_AF-A0A960BXR2-F1
#
_entry.id   AF-A0A960BXR2-F1
#
_cell.length_a   1.000
_cell.length_b   1.000
_cell.length_c   1.000
_cell.angle_alpha   90.00
_cell.angle_beta   90.00
_cell.angle_gamma   90.00
#
_symmetry.space_group_name_H-M   'P 1'
#
loop_
_entity.id
_entity.type
_entity.pdbx_description
1 polymer ?
#
loop_
_entity_poly.entity_id
_entity_poly.type
_entity_poly.pdbx_seq_one_letter_code
_entity_poly.pdbx_strand_id
1 'polypeptide(L)'
;MLPAPANAPTPEVAPVPSADGVLSAWRANQAATGRGNPASDWAARSFLARWPHSQDWADQSLAARLDLAPSTMSLLMFLMVQGWLRPGWDWLAAKKLSSFWREIEGSRLEADMSRFCDTAVIVGFTEIQAKRAASQSVGRLLIQTGRPLEALTVGDLDELAAACRAREAATGQGWRHYRSALVCAHTVLFHLDIVGKPPEPAQQPDTFEVRLADCHPNLRPAFVAYLERKLGTCRPKTVSSLATRLAHFGRFLAETDPDLV
;
A
#
# COMPACT_ATOMS: atom_id res chain seq x y z
N MET A 1 30.85 35.39 1.85
CA MET A 1 29.70 35.30 2.77
C MET A 1 28.55 34.70 2.00
N LEU A 2 28.21 33.43 2.24
CA LEU A 2 27.03 32.79 1.63
C LEU A 2 25.78 33.20 2.44
N PRO A 3 24.62 33.42 1.80
CA PRO A 3 23.39 33.73 2.54
C PRO A 3 22.97 32.52 3.37
N ALA A 4 22.49 32.79 4.59
CA ALA A 4 21.94 31.77 5.48
C ALA A 4 20.71 31.10 4.83
N PRO A 5 20.53 29.77 4.98
CA PRO A 5 19.32 29.11 4.51
C PRO A 5 18.13 29.69 5.29
N ALA A 6 17.19 30.27 4.57
CA ALA A 6 15.90 30.67 5.11
C ALA A 6 15.21 29.39 5.60
N ASN A 7 15.13 29.19 6.91
CA ASN A 7 14.33 28.14 7.51
C ASN A 7 12.88 28.36 7.07
N ALA A 8 12.37 27.46 6.22
CA ALA A 8 10.95 27.40 5.93
C ALA A 8 10.19 27.17 7.26
N PRO A 9 9.10 27.90 7.53
CA PRO A 9 8.31 27.67 8.74
C PRO A 9 7.85 26.21 8.75
N THR A 10 8.10 25.52 9.87
CA THR A 10 7.51 24.21 10.12
C THR A 10 5.99 24.36 10.05
N PRO A 11 5.27 23.59 9.21
CA PRO A 11 3.82 23.70 9.17
C PRO A 11 3.26 23.42 10.56
N GLU A 12 2.56 24.41 11.09
CA GLU A 12 1.93 24.39 12.40
C GLU A 12 0.93 23.22 12.44
N VAL A 13 1.20 22.22 13.27
CA VAL A 13 0.29 21.10 13.47
C VAL A 13 -0.94 21.66 14.17
N ALA A 14 -2.07 21.73 13.46
CA ALA A 14 -3.33 22.16 14.07
C ALA A 14 -3.56 21.36 15.36
N PRO A 15 -3.86 22.02 16.49
CA PRO A 15 -4.02 21.34 17.77
C PRO A 15 -5.15 20.30 17.66
N VAL A 16 -4.91 19.11 18.20
CA VAL A 16 -5.94 18.06 18.24
C VAL A 16 -7.12 18.59 19.06
N PRO A 17 -8.35 18.57 18.51
CA PRO A 17 -9.52 19.06 19.25
C PRO A 17 -9.78 18.22 20.51
N SER A 18 -10.52 18.79 21.46
CA SER A 18 -11.05 18.02 22.60
C SER A 18 -11.93 16.86 22.12
N ALA A 19 -12.16 15.86 22.96
CA ALA A 19 -13.04 14.73 22.65
C ALA A 19 -14.43 15.18 22.13
N ASP A 20 -15.04 16.19 22.75
CA ASP A 20 -16.31 16.74 22.31
C ASP A 20 -16.20 17.47 20.96
N GLY A 21 -15.10 18.17 20.71
CA GLY A 21 -14.79 18.79 19.43
C GLY A 21 -14.63 17.76 18.32
N VAL A 22 -13.88 16.69 18.59
CA VAL A 22 -13.70 15.55 17.67
C VAL A 22 -15.04 14.90 17.35
N LEU A 23 -15.85 14.59 18.37
CA LEU A 23 -17.14 13.95 18.18
C LEU A 23 -18.08 14.82 17.35
N SER A 24 -18.11 16.13 17.61
CA SER A 24 -18.92 17.10 16.88
C SER A 24 -18.49 17.23 15.43
N ALA A 25 -17.19 17.34 15.17
CA ALA A 25 -16.64 17.40 13.82
C ALA A 25 -16.90 16.10 13.04
N TRP A 26 -16.71 14.94 13.68
CA TRP A 26 -17.01 13.65 13.07
C TRP A 26 -18.50 13.53 12.74
N ARG A 27 -19.42 13.92 13.64
CA ARG A 27 -20.87 13.92 13.37
C ARG A 27 -21.24 14.83 12.20
N ALA A 28 -20.66 16.02 12.13
CA ALA A 28 -20.87 16.94 11.02
C ALA A 28 -20.42 16.32 9.68
N ASN A 29 -19.24 15.67 9.66
CA ASN A 29 -18.76 14.93 8.49
C ASN A 29 -19.70 13.77 8.10
N GLN A 30 -20.17 13.00 9.09
CA GLN A 30 -21.12 11.91 8.84
C GLN A 30 -22.45 12.41 8.28
N ALA A 31 -22.93 13.57 8.74
CA ALA A 31 -24.15 14.19 8.24
C ALA A 31 -23.97 14.71 6.81
N ALA A 32 -22.89 15.47 6.56
CA ALA A 32 -22.58 16.03 5.25
C ALA A 32 -22.43 14.95 4.17
N THR A 33 -21.93 13.77 4.56
CA THR A 33 -21.68 12.67 3.64
C THR A 33 -22.78 11.60 3.61
N GLY A 34 -23.85 11.76 4.40
CA GLY A 34 -24.98 10.82 4.46
C GLY A 34 -24.65 9.45 5.09
N ARG A 35 -23.66 9.38 5.98
CA ARG A 35 -23.10 8.13 6.54
C ARG A 35 -23.43 7.90 8.01
N GLY A 36 -24.23 8.77 8.62
CA GLY A 36 -24.64 8.64 10.01
C GLY A 36 -25.33 7.31 10.29
N ASN A 37 -24.86 6.58 11.31
CA ASN A 37 -25.48 5.35 11.78
C ASN A 37 -25.38 5.30 13.32
N PRO A 38 -26.47 4.99 14.05
CA PRO A 38 -26.46 4.88 15.51
C PRO A 38 -25.35 3.99 16.09
N ALA A 39 -25.01 2.87 15.44
CA ALA A 39 -23.97 1.98 15.96
C ALA A 39 -22.56 2.60 15.89
N SER A 40 -22.27 3.36 14.82
CA SER A 40 -21.01 4.10 14.68
C SER A 40 -20.96 5.28 15.66
N ASP A 41 -22.08 5.96 15.90
CA ASP A 41 -22.14 7.07 16.87
C ASP A 41 -21.86 6.57 18.29
N TRP A 42 -22.52 5.48 18.70
CA TRP A 42 -22.27 4.86 19.98
C TRP A 42 -20.81 4.41 20.13
N ALA A 43 -20.24 3.81 19.09
CA ALA A 43 -18.84 3.37 19.09
C ALA A 43 -17.86 4.55 19.17
N ALA A 44 -18.15 5.66 18.47
CA ALA A 44 -17.35 6.88 18.52
C ALA A 44 -17.36 7.51 19.93
N ARG A 45 -18.54 7.62 20.55
CA ARG A 45 -18.67 8.09 21.95
C ARG A 45 -17.90 7.19 22.92
N SER A 46 -18.06 5.87 22.79
CA SER A 46 -17.41 4.90 23.68
C SER A 46 -15.88 4.93 23.52
N PHE A 47 -15.39 5.12 22.29
CA PHE A 47 -13.97 5.29 22.02
C PHE A 47 -13.42 6.56 22.68
N LEU A 48 -14.07 7.71 22.46
CA LEU A 48 -13.60 9.00 22.99
C LEU A 48 -13.76 9.14 24.51
N ALA A 49 -14.73 8.43 25.11
CA ALA A 49 -14.84 8.34 26.56
C ALA A 49 -13.68 7.55 27.18
N ARG A 50 -13.16 6.53 26.47
CA ARG A 50 -12.03 5.71 26.92
C ARG A 50 -10.68 6.37 26.63
N TRP A 51 -10.56 7.04 25.48
CA TRP A 51 -9.37 7.74 25.03
C TRP A 51 -9.74 9.17 24.59
N PRO A 52 -9.82 10.12 25.54
CA PRO A 52 -10.13 11.52 25.21
C PRO A 52 -9.10 12.14 24.27
N HIS A 53 -7.84 11.71 24.37
CA HIS A 53 -6.80 11.97 23.38
C HIS A 53 -6.65 10.74 22.48
N SER A 54 -7.00 10.87 21.20
CA SER A 54 -6.97 9.76 20.22
C SER A 54 -5.60 9.09 20.09
N GLN A 55 -4.52 9.82 20.36
CA GLN A 55 -3.16 9.29 20.27
C GLN A 55 -2.85 8.30 21.40
N ASP A 56 -3.49 8.40 22.58
CA ASP A 56 -3.31 7.45 23.69
C ASP A 56 -3.77 6.03 23.31
N TRP A 57 -4.70 5.93 22.35
CA TRP A 57 -5.09 4.65 21.77
C TRP A 57 -3.97 4.06 20.88
N ALA A 58 -3.23 4.90 20.16
CA ALA A 58 -2.13 4.46 19.30
C ALA A 58 -0.97 3.84 20.11
N ASP A 59 -0.81 4.27 21.37
CA ASP A 59 0.21 3.76 22.30
C ASP A 59 -0.15 2.40 22.92
N GLN A 60 -1.38 1.92 22.69
CA GLN A 60 -1.78 0.58 23.15
C GLN A 60 -1.07 -0.52 22.34
N SER A 61 -1.00 -1.72 22.93
CA SER A 61 -0.50 -2.89 22.21
C SER A 61 -1.25 -3.11 20.90
N LEU A 62 -0.56 -3.64 19.87
CA LEU A 62 -1.19 -3.91 18.58
C LEU A 62 -2.42 -4.82 18.73
N ALA A 63 -2.35 -5.84 19.59
CA ALA A 63 -3.48 -6.73 19.88
C ALA A 63 -4.72 -5.95 20.37
N ALA A 64 -4.54 -5.06 21.35
CA ALA A 64 -5.62 -4.22 21.86
C ALA A 64 -6.17 -3.26 20.79
N ARG A 65 -5.31 -2.69 19.94
CA ARG A 65 -5.74 -1.82 18.83
C ARG A 65 -6.51 -2.58 17.74
N LEU A 66 -6.19 -3.85 17.51
CA LEU A 66 -6.85 -4.67 16.49
C LEU A 66 -8.22 -5.21 16.91
N ASP A 67 -8.46 -5.35 18.23
CA ASP A 67 -9.68 -5.88 18.87
C ASP A 67 -10.87 -4.89 18.90
N LEU A 68 -10.68 -3.66 18.41
CA LEU A 68 -11.77 -2.68 18.34
C LEU A 68 -12.95 -3.16 17.48
N ALA A 69 -14.16 -2.75 17.91
CA ALA A 69 -15.39 -3.03 17.19
C ALA A 69 -15.32 -2.48 15.74
N PRO A 70 -15.84 -3.22 14.74
CA PRO A 70 -15.84 -2.76 13.35
C PRO A 70 -16.48 -1.38 13.13
N SER A 71 -17.48 -1.02 13.95
CA SER A 71 -18.16 0.28 13.91
C SER A 71 -17.25 1.47 14.25
N THR A 72 -16.15 1.26 14.98
CA THR A 72 -15.17 2.30 15.34
C THR A 72 -14.33 2.73 14.14
N MET A 73 -14.24 1.92 13.08
CA MET A 73 -13.39 2.21 11.91
C MET A 73 -13.75 3.52 11.20
N SER A 74 -15.02 3.93 11.22
CA SER A 74 -15.43 5.21 10.63
C SER A 74 -14.81 6.40 11.36
N LEU A 75 -14.79 6.37 12.70
CA LEU A 75 -14.12 7.40 13.50
C LEU A 75 -12.60 7.37 13.27
N LEU A 76 -11.98 6.19 13.32
CA LEU A 76 -10.52 6.08 13.13
C LEU A 76 -10.08 6.61 11.76
N MET A 77 -10.83 6.27 10.70
CA MET A 77 -10.51 6.78 9.35
C MET A 77 -10.61 8.30 9.29
N PHE A 78 -11.67 8.88 9.86
CA PHE A 78 -11.84 10.32 9.94
C PHE A 78 -10.66 10.97 10.69
N LEU A 79 -10.31 10.47 11.87
CA LEU A 79 -9.18 10.98 12.66
C LEU A 79 -7.85 10.93 11.90
N MET A 80 -7.57 9.82 11.20
CA MET A 80 -6.36 9.66 10.39
C MET A 80 -6.31 10.66 9.24
N VAL A 81 -7.42 10.85 8.52
CA VAL A 81 -7.51 11.80 7.40
C VAL A 81 -7.35 13.25 7.88
N GLN A 82 -7.98 13.61 9.01
CA GLN A 82 -7.81 14.93 9.63
C GLN A 82 -6.41 15.16 10.21
N GLY A 83 -5.60 14.09 10.36
CA GLY A 83 -4.27 14.17 10.95
C GLY A 83 -4.24 14.18 12.47
N TRP A 84 -5.36 13.89 13.12
CA TRP A 84 -5.51 13.84 14.58
C TRP A 84 -5.18 12.46 15.16
N LEU A 85 -4.80 11.49 14.31
CA LEU A 85 -4.38 10.17 14.74
C LEU A 85 -3.31 9.62 13.81
N ARG A 86 -2.20 9.20 14.41
CA ARG A 86 -1.14 8.41 13.75
C ARG A 86 -1.13 7.03 14.39
N PRO A 87 -1.76 6.02 13.76
CA PRO A 87 -2.03 4.75 14.41
C PRO A 87 -0.80 3.85 14.54
N GLY A 88 0.33 4.16 13.89
CA GLY A 88 1.51 3.30 13.81
C GLY A 88 1.56 2.46 12.54
N TRP A 89 2.79 2.20 12.06
CA TRP A 89 3.02 1.41 10.85
C TRP A 89 2.48 -0.02 10.95
N ASP A 90 2.57 -0.63 12.13
CA ASP A 90 2.12 -1.98 12.41
C ASP A 90 0.61 -2.15 12.21
N TRP A 91 -0.19 -1.20 12.71
CA TRP A 91 -1.62 -1.20 12.55
C TRP A 91 -2.04 -0.87 11.11
N LEU A 92 -1.35 0.08 10.47
CA LEU A 92 -1.56 0.38 9.06
C LEU A 92 -1.31 -0.88 8.22
N ALA A 93 -0.19 -1.57 8.39
CA ALA A 93 0.10 -2.81 7.67
C ALA A 93 -0.98 -3.89 7.91
N ALA A 94 -1.52 -3.97 9.14
CA ALA A 94 -2.51 -4.97 9.55
C ALA A 94 -3.95 -4.72 9.05
N LYS A 95 -4.38 -3.47 8.89
CA LYS A 95 -5.77 -3.14 8.55
C LYS A 95 -5.96 -2.72 7.10
N LYS A 96 -7.08 -3.14 6.50
CA LYS A 96 -7.54 -2.63 5.21
C LYS A 96 -8.24 -1.28 5.38
N LEU A 97 -7.82 -0.27 4.63
CA LEU A 97 -8.40 1.08 4.66
C LEU A 97 -9.60 1.21 3.68
N SER A 98 -10.66 0.45 3.91
CA SER A 98 -11.75 0.27 2.93
C SER A 98 -12.52 1.55 2.57
N SER A 99 -12.62 2.53 3.48
CA SER A 99 -13.33 3.80 3.25
C SER A 99 -12.41 4.97 2.89
N PHE A 100 -11.09 4.74 2.78
CA PHE A 100 -10.08 5.80 2.66
C PHE A 100 -10.40 6.84 1.57
N TRP A 101 -10.60 6.38 0.33
CA TRP A 101 -10.88 7.26 -0.81
C TRP A 101 -12.10 8.15 -0.62
N ARG A 102 -13.09 7.65 0.11
CA ARG A 102 -14.35 8.34 0.36
C ARG A 102 -14.25 9.31 1.55
N GLU A 103 -13.28 9.10 2.45
CA GLU A 103 -13.04 9.99 3.59
C GLU A 103 -12.06 11.11 3.25
N ILE A 104 -11.22 10.96 2.21
CA ILE A 104 -10.24 11.98 1.84
C ILE A 104 -10.84 13.13 1.04
N GLU A 105 -12.05 12.98 0.48
CA GLU A 105 -12.77 14.04 -0.25
C GLU A 105 -12.96 15.27 0.66
N GLY A 106 -12.55 16.45 0.21
CA GLY A 106 -12.55 17.70 0.97
C GLY A 106 -11.50 17.79 2.07
N SER A 107 -10.60 16.81 2.18
CA SER A 107 -9.55 16.78 3.21
C SER A 107 -8.21 17.30 2.69
N ARG A 108 -7.28 17.56 3.61
CA ARG A 108 -5.88 17.91 3.30
C ARG A 108 -5.15 16.87 2.44
N LEU A 109 -5.61 15.61 2.43
CA LEU A 109 -4.97 14.53 1.67
C LEU A 109 -5.45 14.48 0.21
N GLU A 110 -6.56 15.14 -0.13
CA GLU A 110 -7.20 15.01 -1.44
C GLU A 110 -6.26 15.42 -2.60
N ALA A 111 -5.63 16.60 -2.46
CA ALA A 111 -4.75 17.16 -3.49
C ALA A 111 -3.55 16.24 -3.75
N ASP A 112 -2.86 15.83 -2.68
CA ASP A 112 -1.70 14.94 -2.75
C ASP A 112 -2.04 13.59 -3.37
N MET A 113 -3.17 13.00 -2.94
CA MET A 113 -3.62 11.70 -3.44
C MET A 113 -4.06 11.76 -4.90
N SER A 114 -4.66 12.87 -5.33
CA SER A 114 -5.05 13.10 -6.73
C SER A 114 -3.81 13.29 -7.61
N ARG A 115 -2.89 14.17 -7.21
CA ARG A 115 -1.59 14.38 -7.87
C ARG A 115 -0.83 13.07 -8.05
N PHE A 116 -0.80 12.23 -7.01
CA PHE A 116 -0.21 10.90 -7.10
C PHE A 116 -0.90 10.02 -8.14
N CYS A 117 -2.24 9.93 -8.13
CA CYS A 117 -2.98 9.09 -9.06
C CYS A 117 -2.81 9.53 -10.51
N ASP A 118 -2.89 10.83 -10.76
CA ASP A 118 -2.74 11.40 -12.10
C ASP A 118 -1.35 11.09 -12.65
N THR A 119 -0.32 11.26 -11.83
CA THR A 119 1.06 10.93 -12.21
C THR A 119 1.25 9.43 -12.43
N ALA A 120 0.65 8.58 -11.60
CA ALA A 120 0.68 7.13 -11.82
C ALA A 120 0.08 6.75 -13.18
N VAL A 121 -1.01 7.39 -13.58
CA VAL A 121 -1.61 7.18 -14.91
C VAL A 121 -0.68 7.64 -16.03
N ILE A 122 -0.07 8.83 -15.89
CA ILE A 122 0.91 9.36 -16.86
C ILE A 122 2.09 8.40 -17.05
N VAL A 123 2.58 7.81 -15.97
CA VAL A 123 3.71 6.86 -15.98
C VAL A 123 3.32 5.47 -16.52
N GLY A 124 2.03 5.23 -16.76
CA GLY A 124 1.52 4.04 -17.46
C GLY A 124 0.81 3.01 -16.58
N PHE A 125 0.48 3.33 -15.35
CA PHE A 125 -0.42 2.51 -14.54
C PHE A 125 -1.88 2.74 -14.97
N THR A 126 -2.73 1.72 -14.86
CA THR A 126 -4.18 1.93 -15.04
C THR A 126 -4.77 2.72 -13.87
N GLU A 127 -5.87 3.46 -14.07
CA GLU A 127 -6.54 4.22 -13.00
C GLU A 127 -6.86 3.37 -11.76
N ILE A 128 -7.33 2.13 -11.97
CA ILE A 128 -7.65 1.20 -10.89
C ILE A 128 -6.38 0.77 -10.14
N GLN A 129 -5.26 0.57 -10.86
CA GLN A 129 -3.98 0.26 -10.23
C GLN A 129 -3.45 1.46 -9.43
N ALA A 130 -3.53 2.67 -9.99
CA ALA A 130 -3.15 3.91 -9.33
C ALA A 130 -3.91 4.09 -8.01
N LYS A 131 -5.24 4.03 -8.03
CA LYS A 131 -6.07 4.15 -6.81
C LYS A 131 -5.79 3.06 -5.77
N ARG A 132 -5.53 1.82 -6.19
CA ARG A 132 -5.19 0.73 -5.26
C ARG A 132 -3.80 0.91 -4.66
N ALA A 133 -2.82 1.24 -5.50
CA ALA A 133 -1.45 1.47 -5.07
C ALA A 133 -1.39 2.63 -4.08
N ALA A 134 -2.05 3.75 -4.38
CA ALA A 134 -1.97 4.93 -3.55
C ALA A 134 -2.52 4.69 -2.13
N SER A 135 -3.67 4.03 -1.96
CA SER A 135 -4.19 3.73 -0.61
C SER A 135 -3.39 2.64 0.14
N GLN A 136 -2.70 1.76 -0.59
CA GLN A 136 -1.82 0.73 -0.01
C GLN A 136 -0.41 1.25 0.32
N SER A 137 -0.02 2.41 -0.22
CA SER A 137 1.30 3.01 -0.04
C SER A 137 1.19 4.46 0.45
N VAL A 138 1.22 5.45 -0.45
CA VAL A 138 1.30 6.88 -0.15
C VAL A 138 0.24 7.36 0.84
N GLY A 139 -1.01 6.92 0.73
CA GLY A 139 -2.05 7.28 1.71
C GLY A 139 -1.68 6.89 3.15
N ARG A 140 -0.99 5.76 3.34
CA ARG A 140 -0.48 5.33 4.65
C ARG A 140 0.71 6.16 5.10
N LEU A 141 1.58 6.54 4.16
CA LEU A 141 2.74 7.39 4.43
C LEU A 141 2.28 8.77 4.90
N LEU A 142 1.34 9.39 4.19
CA LEU A 142 0.78 10.70 4.56
C LEU A 142 0.07 10.66 5.92
N ILE A 143 -0.68 9.58 6.20
CA ILE A 143 -1.30 9.38 7.51
C ILE A 143 -0.24 9.29 8.61
N GLN A 144 0.73 8.39 8.49
CA GLN A 144 1.66 8.09 9.58
C GLN A 144 2.70 9.18 9.80
N THR A 145 3.22 9.77 8.72
CA THR A 145 4.19 10.86 8.82
C THR A 145 3.53 12.19 9.18
N GLY A 146 2.26 12.36 8.79
CA GLY A 146 1.53 13.62 8.90
C GLY A 146 2.11 14.74 8.03
N ARG A 147 3.00 14.42 7.09
CA ARG A 147 3.69 15.34 6.19
C ARG A 147 3.02 15.37 4.82
N PRO A 148 3.14 16.46 4.05
CA PRO A 148 2.64 16.52 2.68
C PRO A 148 3.47 15.62 1.75
N LEU A 149 2.94 15.33 0.56
CA LEU A 149 3.54 14.44 -0.44
C LEU A 149 5.00 14.80 -0.76
N GLU A 150 5.30 16.09 -0.89
CA GLU A 150 6.62 16.62 -1.26
C GLU A 150 7.70 16.36 -0.19
N ALA A 151 7.29 16.05 1.04
CA ALA A 151 8.21 15.81 2.15
C ALA A 151 8.43 14.31 2.41
N LEU A 152 7.88 13.42 1.57
CA LEU A 152 8.12 11.98 1.66
C LEU A 152 9.51 11.61 1.14
N THR A 153 10.08 10.57 1.73
CA THR A 153 11.42 10.07 1.40
C THR A 153 11.39 8.58 1.08
N VAL A 154 12.50 8.06 0.53
CA VAL A 154 12.67 6.60 0.38
C VAL A 154 12.65 5.90 1.74
N GLY A 155 13.15 6.54 2.80
CA GLY A 155 13.09 6.00 4.16
C GLY A 155 11.65 5.73 4.65
N ASP A 156 10.70 6.58 4.29
CA ASP A 156 9.28 6.37 4.63
C ASP A 156 8.71 5.12 3.94
N LEU A 157 9.12 4.87 2.68
CA LEU A 157 8.75 3.65 1.96
C LEU A 157 9.35 2.41 2.64
N ASP A 158 10.60 2.51 3.10
CA ASP A 158 11.31 1.43 3.79
C ASP A 158 10.69 1.09 5.15
N GLU A 159 10.25 2.09 5.91
CA GLU A 159 9.53 1.90 7.18
C GLU A 159 8.21 1.15 6.97
N LEU A 160 7.40 1.56 5.99
CA LEU A 160 6.17 0.85 5.64
C LEU A 160 6.49 -0.57 5.15
N ALA A 161 7.52 -0.75 4.33
CA ALA A 161 7.95 -2.06 3.86
C ALA A 161 8.38 -2.98 5.02
N ALA A 162 9.09 -2.44 6.01
CA ALA A 162 9.51 -3.16 7.21
C ALA A 162 8.30 -3.63 8.03
N ALA A 163 7.31 -2.76 8.25
CA ALA A 163 6.08 -3.13 8.94
C ALA A 163 5.27 -4.21 8.19
N CYS A 164 5.21 -4.13 6.86
CA CYS A 164 4.57 -5.16 6.04
C CYS A 164 5.27 -6.52 6.14
N ARG A 165 6.62 -6.54 6.14
CA ARG A 165 7.41 -7.76 6.35
C ARG A 165 7.24 -8.32 7.77
N ALA A 166 7.23 -7.47 8.79
CA ALA A 166 6.98 -7.88 10.17
C ALA A 166 5.59 -8.54 10.32
N ARG A 167 4.56 -7.97 9.67
CA ARG A 167 3.23 -8.58 9.60
C ARG A 167 3.24 -9.94 8.91
N GLU A 168 3.95 -10.08 7.78
CA GLU A 168 4.08 -11.37 7.09
C GLU A 168 4.72 -12.42 8.00
N ALA A 169 5.82 -12.06 8.68
CA ALA A 169 6.48 -12.96 9.63
C ALA A 169 5.56 -13.38 10.78
N ALA A 170 4.75 -12.46 11.31
CA ALA A 170 3.86 -12.73 12.44
C ALA A 170 2.59 -13.51 12.06
N THR A 171 2.07 -13.35 10.83
CA THR A 171 0.74 -13.86 10.44
C THR A 171 0.75 -14.87 9.30
N GLY A 172 1.88 -15.04 8.61
CA GLY A 172 1.98 -15.82 7.37
C GLY A 172 1.27 -15.18 6.16
N GLN A 173 0.60 -14.03 6.32
CA GLN A 173 -0.14 -13.39 5.23
C GLN A 173 0.79 -12.60 4.32
N GLY A 174 0.97 -13.09 3.09
CA GLY A 174 1.92 -12.53 2.13
C GLY A 174 1.78 -11.02 1.88
N TRP A 175 2.91 -10.30 1.83
CA TRP A 175 2.93 -8.84 1.62
C TRP A 175 3.15 -8.41 0.16
N ARG A 176 3.11 -9.34 -0.80
CA ARG A 176 3.37 -9.06 -2.23
C ARG A 176 2.59 -7.88 -2.80
N HIS A 177 1.33 -7.70 -2.39
CA HIS A 177 0.50 -6.58 -2.82
C HIS A 177 1.05 -5.23 -2.33
N TYR A 178 1.51 -5.17 -1.08
CA TYR A 178 2.22 -4.00 -0.55
C TYR A 178 3.52 -3.73 -1.30
N ARG A 179 4.31 -4.77 -1.58
CA ARG A 179 5.54 -4.63 -2.38
C ARG A 179 5.24 -4.00 -3.75
N SER A 180 4.22 -4.48 -4.46
CA SER A 180 3.82 -3.90 -5.75
C SER A 180 3.33 -2.45 -5.63
N ALA A 181 2.59 -2.12 -4.57
CA ALA A 181 2.16 -0.74 -4.30
C ALA A 181 3.33 0.18 -3.97
N LEU A 182 4.32 -0.28 -3.21
CA LEU A 182 5.53 0.48 -2.86
C LEU A 182 6.45 0.72 -4.07
N VAL A 183 6.56 -0.24 -4.99
CA VAL A 183 7.27 -0.02 -6.26
C VAL A 183 6.57 1.06 -7.08
N CYS A 184 5.24 0.98 -7.22
CA CYS A 184 4.45 2.03 -7.88
C CYS A 184 4.66 3.39 -7.21
N ALA A 185 4.62 3.44 -5.87
CA ALA A 185 4.85 4.67 -5.12
C ALA A 185 6.24 5.26 -5.39
N HIS A 186 7.29 4.46 -5.29
CA HIS A 186 8.66 4.89 -5.57
C HIS A 186 8.78 5.41 -7.01
N THR A 187 8.24 4.69 -8.00
CA THR A 187 8.24 5.14 -9.40
C THR A 187 7.55 6.50 -9.56
N VAL A 188 6.38 6.68 -8.96
CA VAL A 188 5.62 7.93 -9.08
C VAL A 188 6.32 9.08 -8.37
N LEU A 189 6.83 8.86 -7.15
CA LEU A 189 7.58 9.88 -6.41
C LEU A 189 8.84 10.31 -7.15
N PHE A 190 9.49 9.41 -7.90
CA PHE A 190 10.62 9.75 -8.77
C PHE A 190 10.19 10.66 -9.92
N HIS A 191 9.07 10.36 -10.59
CA HIS A 191 8.54 11.20 -11.68
C HIS A 191 7.94 12.54 -11.19
N LEU A 192 7.65 12.65 -9.90
CA LEU A 192 7.26 13.90 -9.24
C LEU A 192 8.46 14.73 -8.78
N ASP A 193 9.70 14.28 -9.03
CA ASP A 193 10.95 14.87 -8.55
C ASP A 193 11.05 14.96 -7.01
N ILE A 194 10.35 14.06 -6.29
CA ILE A 194 10.34 14.01 -4.82
C ILE A 194 11.49 13.15 -4.29
N VAL A 195 11.79 12.04 -4.98
CA VAL A 195 12.93 11.16 -4.65
C VAL A 195 13.92 11.13 -5.81
N GLY A 196 15.22 11.16 -5.48
CA GLY A 196 16.28 11.38 -6.48
C GLY A 196 16.68 10.16 -7.31
N LYS A 197 16.12 8.97 -7.04
CA LYS A 197 16.44 7.74 -7.78
C LYS A 197 15.17 6.96 -8.07
N PRO A 198 15.08 6.28 -9.23
CA PRO A 198 13.98 5.36 -9.49
C PRO A 198 14.10 4.12 -8.58
N PRO A 199 13.01 3.36 -8.38
CA PRO A 199 13.11 2.05 -7.74
C PRO A 199 14.06 1.14 -8.51
N GLU A 200 14.68 0.21 -7.80
CA GLU A 200 15.45 -0.84 -8.44
C GLU A 200 14.59 -1.53 -9.51
N PRO A 201 15.17 -1.81 -10.69
CA PRO A 201 14.46 -2.55 -11.72
C PRO A 201 13.87 -3.81 -11.12
N ALA A 202 12.59 -4.07 -11.40
CA ALA A 202 12.01 -5.35 -11.05
C ALA A 202 12.95 -6.43 -11.61
N GLN A 203 13.32 -7.41 -10.77
CA GLN A 203 14.08 -8.58 -11.20
C GLN A 203 13.47 -9.03 -12.52
N GLN A 204 14.29 -9.04 -13.57
CA GLN A 204 13.83 -9.47 -14.88
C GLN A 204 13.21 -10.86 -14.70
N PRO A 205 12.06 -11.13 -15.36
CA PRO A 205 11.51 -12.48 -15.33
C PRO A 205 12.61 -13.46 -15.68
N ASP A 206 12.77 -14.50 -14.86
CA ASP A 206 13.69 -15.59 -15.15
C ASP A 206 13.52 -16.02 -16.61
N THR A 207 14.63 -16.22 -17.31
CA THR A 207 14.60 -16.69 -18.69
C THR A 207 13.88 -18.04 -18.75
N PHE A 208 13.37 -18.43 -19.92
CA PHE A 208 12.67 -19.71 -20.01
C PHE A 208 13.59 -20.89 -19.68
N GLU A 209 14.90 -20.76 -19.94
CA GLU A 209 15.94 -21.72 -19.56
C GLU A 209 15.99 -21.91 -18.05
N VAL A 210 15.98 -20.81 -17.28
CA VAL A 210 15.98 -20.85 -15.82
C VAL A 210 14.67 -21.46 -15.30
N ARG A 211 13.54 -21.05 -15.87
CA ARG A 211 12.21 -21.52 -15.43
C ARG A 211 11.94 -22.99 -15.74
N LEU A 212 12.61 -23.54 -16.74
CA LEU A 212 12.49 -24.94 -17.17
C LEU A 212 13.72 -25.76 -16.76
N ALA A 213 14.53 -25.27 -15.81
CA ALA A 213 15.74 -25.95 -15.37
C ALA A 213 15.48 -27.36 -14.82
N ASP A 214 14.35 -27.57 -14.15
CA ASP A 214 13.93 -28.85 -13.57
C ASP A 214 13.22 -29.79 -14.56
N CYS A 215 13.03 -29.36 -15.81
CA CYS A 215 12.43 -30.23 -16.83
C CYS A 215 13.45 -31.24 -17.36
N HIS A 216 12.94 -32.35 -17.90
CA HIS A 216 13.79 -33.36 -18.55
C HIS A 216 14.72 -32.71 -19.60
N PRO A 217 16.05 -33.00 -19.60
CA PRO A 217 17.01 -32.35 -20.48
C PRO A 217 16.67 -32.42 -21.97
N ASN A 218 16.05 -33.53 -22.41
CA ASN A 218 15.65 -33.72 -23.81
C ASN A 218 14.44 -32.86 -24.22
N LEU A 219 13.55 -32.53 -23.27
CA LEU A 219 12.37 -31.70 -23.53
C LEU A 219 12.63 -30.21 -23.37
N ARG A 220 13.58 -29.84 -22.50
CA ARG A 220 13.85 -28.44 -22.14
C ARG A 220 14.12 -27.54 -23.38
N PRO A 221 14.96 -27.92 -24.36
CA PRO A 221 15.17 -27.09 -25.56
C PRO A 221 13.89 -26.87 -26.36
N ALA A 222 13.05 -27.91 -26.49
CA ALA A 222 11.79 -27.82 -27.24
C ALA A 222 10.78 -26.90 -26.54
N PHE A 223 10.67 -26.99 -25.21
CA PHE A 223 9.79 -26.13 -24.42
C PHE A 223 10.22 -24.67 -24.45
N VAL A 224 11.53 -24.40 -24.32
CA VAL A 224 12.08 -23.04 -24.46
C VAL A 224 11.75 -22.47 -25.84
N ALA A 225 12.12 -23.17 -26.91
CA ALA A 225 11.88 -22.71 -28.28
C ALA A 225 10.38 -22.51 -28.57
N TYR A 226 9.51 -23.35 -28.02
CA TYR A 226 8.07 -23.19 -28.12
C TYR A 226 7.59 -21.88 -27.45
N LEU A 227 8.06 -21.59 -26.25
CA LEU A 227 7.68 -20.38 -25.51
C LEU A 227 8.20 -19.11 -26.19
N GLU A 228 9.43 -19.12 -26.70
CA GLU A 228 10.01 -18.02 -27.48
C GLU A 228 9.19 -17.73 -28.74
N ARG A 229 8.83 -18.77 -29.51
CA ARG A 229 7.95 -18.61 -30.68
C ARG A 229 6.57 -18.09 -30.28
N LYS A 230 6.05 -18.51 -29.12
CA LYS A 230 4.78 -18.00 -28.60
C LYS A 230 4.83 -16.53 -28.20
N LEU A 231 5.99 -15.98 -27.82
CA LEU A 231 6.12 -14.53 -27.59
C LEU A 231 5.82 -13.71 -28.85
N GLY A 232 6.08 -14.25 -30.04
CA GLY A 232 5.77 -13.56 -31.30
C GLY A 232 4.26 -13.45 -31.62
N THR A 233 3.40 -14.23 -30.94
CA THR A 233 1.95 -14.30 -31.26
C THR A 233 1.03 -14.10 -30.07
N CYS A 234 1.55 -14.18 -28.84
CA CYS A 234 0.78 -14.11 -27.61
C CYS A 234 1.27 -12.98 -26.70
N ARG A 235 0.37 -12.44 -25.86
CA ARG A 235 0.77 -11.47 -24.83
C ARG A 235 1.80 -12.11 -23.87
N PRO A 236 2.81 -11.37 -23.38
CA PRO A 236 3.82 -11.91 -22.46
C PRO A 236 3.24 -12.63 -21.23
N LYS A 237 2.13 -12.12 -20.68
CA LYS A 237 1.42 -12.77 -19.57
C LYS A 237 0.90 -14.16 -19.93
N THR A 238 0.35 -14.33 -21.13
CA THR A 238 -0.13 -15.62 -21.64
C THR A 238 1.02 -16.61 -21.75
N VAL A 239 2.14 -16.19 -22.35
CA VAL A 239 3.32 -17.04 -22.49
C VAL A 239 3.91 -17.40 -21.13
N SER A 240 3.97 -16.45 -20.20
CA SER A 240 4.44 -16.71 -18.83
C SER A 240 3.57 -17.74 -18.10
N SER A 241 2.24 -17.70 -18.27
CA SER A 241 1.32 -18.73 -17.76
C SER A 241 1.51 -20.10 -18.44
N LEU A 242 1.84 -20.13 -19.74
CA LEU A 242 2.19 -21.38 -20.43
C LEU A 242 3.51 -21.95 -19.90
N ALA A 243 4.52 -21.10 -19.69
CA ALA A 243 5.82 -21.50 -19.18
C ALA A 243 5.71 -22.17 -17.80
N THR A 244 4.88 -21.63 -16.90
CA THR A 244 4.60 -22.27 -15.60
C THR A 244 3.99 -23.65 -15.76
N ARG A 245 3.00 -23.81 -16.64
CA ARG A 245 2.35 -25.11 -16.88
C ARG A 245 3.31 -26.14 -17.50
N LEU A 246 4.13 -25.71 -18.46
CA LEU A 246 5.17 -26.56 -19.06
C LEU A 246 6.24 -26.96 -18.05
N ALA A 247 6.63 -26.07 -17.14
CA ALA A 247 7.57 -26.39 -16.07
C ALA A 247 7.03 -27.50 -15.15
N HIS A 248 5.76 -27.40 -14.73
CA HIS A 248 5.12 -28.46 -13.94
C HIS A 248 5.05 -29.78 -14.69
N PHE A 249 4.64 -29.75 -15.96
CA PHE A 249 4.55 -30.96 -16.79
C PHE A 249 5.92 -31.60 -17.04
N GLY A 250 6.93 -30.80 -17.37
CA GLY A 250 8.29 -31.28 -17.62
C GLY A 250 8.95 -31.86 -16.38
N ARG A 251 8.70 -31.29 -15.19
CA ARG A 251 9.15 -31.87 -13.91
C ARG A 251 8.46 -33.21 -13.65
N PHE A 252 7.15 -33.28 -13.84
CA PHE A 252 6.40 -34.54 -13.69
C PHE A 252 6.95 -35.65 -14.60
N LEU A 253 7.27 -35.32 -15.86
CA LEU A 253 7.88 -36.27 -16.78
C LEU A 253 9.29 -36.68 -16.34
N ALA A 254 10.13 -35.74 -15.89
CA ALA A 254 11.46 -36.06 -15.39
C ALA A 254 11.44 -37.00 -14.17
N GLU A 255 10.40 -36.90 -13.32
CA GLU A 255 10.20 -37.78 -12.18
C GLU A 255 9.65 -39.16 -12.57
N THR A 256 8.76 -39.21 -13.57
CA THR A 256 7.99 -40.43 -13.91
C THR A 256 8.68 -41.27 -15.00
N ASP A 257 9.42 -40.64 -15.90
CA ASP A 257 10.15 -41.27 -16.99
C ASP A 257 11.53 -40.60 -17.15
N PRO A 258 12.52 -40.97 -16.30
CA PRO A 258 13.86 -40.37 -16.33
C PRO A 258 14.67 -40.72 -17.58
N ASP A 259 14.27 -41.76 -18.31
CA ASP A 259 14.95 -42.26 -19.49
C ASP A 259 14.28 -41.76 -20.80
N LEU A 260 13.41 -40.76 -20.70
CA LEU A 260 12.65 -40.20 -21.82
C LEU A 260 13.59 -39.64 -22.91
N VAL A 261 13.66 -40.35 -24.05
CA VAL A 261 14.49 -39.97 -25.21
C VAL A 261 13.78 -38.99 -26.13
#